data_AF-A0A4Q7S9K3-F1
#
_entry.id   AF-A0A4Q7S9K3-F1
#
_cell.length_a   1.000
_cell.length_b   1.000
_cell.length_c   1.000
_cell.angle_alpha   90.00
_cell.angle_beta   90.00
_cell.angle_gamma   90.00
#
_symmetry.space_group_name_H-M   'P 1'
#
loop_
_entity.id
_entity.type
_entity.pdbx_description
1 polymer ?
#
loop_
_entity_poly.entity_id
_entity_poly.type
_entity_poly.pdbx_seq_one_letter_code
_entity_poly.pdbx_strand_id
1 'polypeptide(L)'
;MQLDTELIRAFLLAHAETILTWLVAGLLVMLVARFELRRAVRRSVTAMSESVATTVAACVPDIAHAAQAQPAGVAGIAADGDAVAAQRAEAVRKLALETVATVMARGRWLEDVGNLRLPEDALISGRRAGGADPLLVVAPQPVVQAYLDAQRTFDDEATRLQTHRREALRLNDVLQDLNTEAARVEHETASIVMRFEQVNAQAAQGVEAGDYQRFLIQKYNQLGQREKEIAQERQELAAQVRESTDALAEHAHVAAQRYTRTLTPLMQQLRAAWGHGDSPEVFDTWLRGAPDGHPAQDDSQVQNKASSRDHYLSPRQPGEQTVA
;
A
#
# COMPACT_ATOMS: atom_id res chain seq x y z
N MET A 1 -11.97 -12.86 -41.15
CA MET A 1 -11.91 -12.43 -39.73
C MET A 1 -12.27 -10.96 -39.51
N GLN A 2 -12.21 -10.06 -40.51
CA GLN A 2 -12.67 -8.66 -40.35
C GLN A 2 -14.20 -8.47 -40.47
N LEU A 3 -14.92 -9.37 -41.17
CA LEU A 3 -16.38 -9.27 -41.28
C LEU A 3 -17.09 -9.45 -39.94
N ASP A 4 -16.63 -10.37 -39.09
CA ASP A 4 -17.27 -10.63 -37.79
C ASP A 4 -17.15 -9.42 -36.86
N THR A 5 -16.01 -8.71 -36.89
CA THR A 5 -15.80 -7.51 -36.06
C THR A 5 -16.66 -6.33 -36.48
N GLU A 6 -16.91 -6.15 -37.78
CA GLU A 6 -17.78 -5.06 -38.25
C GLU A 6 -19.26 -5.35 -38.00
N LEU A 7 -19.67 -6.62 -38.10
CA LEU A 7 -21.04 -7.06 -37.82
C LEU A 7 -21.36 -6.97 -36.31
N ILE A 8 -20.40 -7.34 -35.45
CA ILE A 8 -20.50 -7.15 -34.00
C ILE A 8 -20.56 -5.66 -33.64
N ARG A 9 -19.76 -4.81 -34.31
CA ARG A 9 -19.77 -3.36 -34.08
C ARG A 9 -21.10 -2.73 -34.48
N ALA A 10 -21.64 -3.11 -35.63
CA ALA A 10 -22.95 -2.64 -36.08
C ALA A 10 -24.08 -3.10 -35.15
N PHE A 11 -24.04 -4.35 -34.69
CA PHE A 11 -25.00 -4.89 -33.73
C PHE A 11 -24.95 -4.16 -32.37
N LEU A 12 -23.74 -3.92 -31.85
CA LEU A 12 -23.52 -3.20 -30.60
C LEU A 12 -24.00 -1.74 -30.69
N LEU A 13 -23.75 -1.06 -31.81
CA LEU A 13 -24.23 0.32 -32.01
C LEU A 13 -25.75 0.38 -32.14
N ALA A 14 -26.37 -0.58 -32.82
CA ALA A 14 -27.81 -0.64 -32.99
C ALA A 14 -28.57 -0.96 -31.68
N HIS A 15 -27.93 -1.67 -30.74
CA HIS A 15 -28.55 -2.09 -29.47
C HIS A 15 -27.89 -1.44 -28.24
N ALA A 16 -27.04 -0.42 -28.42
CA ALA A 16 -26.29 0.20 -27.35
C ALA A 16 -27.21 0.74 -26.25
N GLU A 17 -28.29 1.42 -26.61
CA GLU A 17 -29.24 1.99 -25.66
C GLU A 17 -30.02 0.90 -24.91
N THR A 18 -30.37 -0.20 -25.58
CA THR A 18 -31.05 -1.34 -24.96
C THR A 18 -30.11 -2.07 -23.99
N ILE A 19 -28.86 -2.31 -24.37
CA ILE A 19 -27.87 -2.95 -23.50
C ILE A 19 -27.56 -2.07 -22.29
N LEU A 20 -27.42 -0.75 -22.49
CA LEU A 20 -27.13 0.18 -21.42
C LEU A 20 -28.31 0.31 -20.45
N THR A 21 -29.56 0.32 -20.93
CA THR A 21 -30.74 0.31 -20.07
C THR A 21 -30.86 -0.98 -19.26
N TRP A 22 -30.59 -2.15 -19.84
CA TRP A 22 -30.56 -3.42 -19.10
C TRP A 22 -29.42 -3.48 -18.07
N LEU A 23 -28.25 -2.94 -18.38
CA LEU A 23 -27.12 -2.84 -17.43
C LEU A 23 -27.45 -1.91 -16.27
N VAL A 24 -28.03 -0.74 -16.53
CA VAL A 24 -28.46 0.20 -15.49
C VAL A 24 -29.58 -0.41 -14.64
N ALA A 25 -30.55 -1.10 -15.24
CA ALA A 25 -31.59 -1.80 -14.52
C ALA A 25 -31.00 -2.91 -13.62
N GLY A 26 -30.06 -3.71 -14.13
CA GLY A 26 -29.35 -4.72 -13.35
C GLY A 26 -28.55 -4.12 -12.19
N LEU A 27 -27.88 -2.99 -12.42
CA LEU A 27 -27.13 -2.27 -11.39
C LEU A 27 -28.05 -1.68 -10.31
N LEU A 28 -29.22 -1.15 -10.68
CA LEU A 28 -30.24 -0.70 -9.73
C LEU A 28 -30.79 -1.86 -8.90
N VAL A 29 -31.08 -3.01 -9.51
CA VAL A 29 -31.51 -4.21 -8.78
C VAL A 29 -30.44 -4.69 -7.81
N MET A 30 -29.17 -4.70 -8.21
CA MET A 30 -28.06 -5.04 -7.31
C MET A 30 -27.90 -4.05 -6.15
N LEU A 31 -28.09 -2.75 -6.41
CA LEU A 31 -28.06 -1.71 -5.36
C LEU A 31 -29.23 -1.86 -4.37
N VAL A 32 -30.44 -2.13 -4.87
CA VAL A 32 -31.62 -2.38 -4.04
C VAL A 32 -31.44 -3.66 -3.23
N ALA A 33 -30.94 -4.74 -3.82
CA ALA A 33 -30.63 -5.98 -3.11
C ALA A 33 -29.59 -5.76 -2.00
N ARG A 34 -28.54 -4.98 -2.28
CA ARG A 34 -27.53 -4.61 -1.27
C ARG A 34 -28.12 -3.75 -0.16
N PHE A 35 -29.07 -2.86 -0.49
CA PHE A 35 -29.78 -2.05 0.49
C PHE A 35 -30.68 -2.90 1.37
N GLU A 36 -31.48 -3.80 0.79
CA GLU A 36 -32.35 -4.72 1.53
C GLU A 36 -31.55 -5.73 2.37
N LEU A 37 -30.38 -6.20 1.90
CA LEU A 37 -29.47 -7.00 2.73
C LEU A 37 -28.95 -6.21 3.93
N ARG A 38 -28.53 -4.95 3.74
CA ARG A 38 -28.12 -4.08 4.85
C ARG A 38 -29.27 -3.77 5.81
N ARG A 39 -30.49 -3.62 5.28
CA ARG A 39 -31.71 -3.39 6.07
C ARG A 39 -32.10 -4.64 6.87
N ALA A 40 -32.01 -5.82 6.28
CA ALA A 40 -32.26 -7.11 6.93
C ALA A 40 -31.20 -7.41 8.01
N VAL A 41 -29.93 -7.07 7.76
CA VAL A 41 -28.87 -7.15 8.77
C VAL A 41 -29.15 -6.20 9.94
N ARG A 42 -29.57 -4.96 9.68
CA ARG A 42 -29.96 -4.04 10.78
C ARG A 42 -31.16 -4.54 11.58
N ARG A 43 -32.19 -5.08 10.92
CA ARG A 43 -33.37 -5.65 11.59
C ARG A 43 -33.08 -6.92 12.38
N SER A 44 -32.18 -7.77 11.88
CA SER A 44 -31.76 -8.99 12.60
C SER A 44 -30.86 -8.65 13.79
N VAL A 45 -30.03 -7.61 13.70
CA VAL A 45 -29.26 -7.10 14.84
C VAL A 45 -30.18 -6.52 15.92
N THR A 46 -31.22 -5.74 15.55
CA THR A 46 -32.18 -5.24 16.54
C THR A 46 -33.00 -6.37 17.16
N ALA A 47 -33.48 -7.33 16.37
CA ALA A 47 -34.21 -8.49 16.89
C ALA A 47 -33.33 -9.42 17.75
N MET A 48 -32.05 -9.62 17.38
CA MET A 48 -31.09 -10.34 18.23
C MET A 48 -30.82 -9.58 19.53
N SER A 49 -30.63 -8.26 19.48
CA SER A 49 -30.42 -7.46 20.69
C SER A 49 -31.64 -7.45 21.61
N GLU A 50 -32.86 -7.46 21.07
CA GLU A 50 -34.08 -7.58 21.86
C GLU A 50 -34.24 -8.99 22.42
N SER A 51 -33.97 -10.04 21.64
CA SER A 51 -34.02 -11.43 22.13
C SER A 51 -32.98 -11.71 23.22
N VAL A 52 -31.77 -11.14 23.09
CA VAL A 52 -30.70 -11.20 24.10
C VAL A 52 -31.03 -10.34 25.31
N ALA A 53 -31.59 -9.14 25.12
CA ALA A 53 -32.07 -8.33 26.24
C ALA A 53 -33.22 -9.04 27.00
N THR A 54 -34.12 -9.75 26.31
CA THR A 54 -35.20 -10.51 26.97
C THR A 54 -34.72 -11.79 27.64
N THR A 55 -33.73 -12.50 27.07
CA THR A 55 -33.14 -13.69 27.73
C THR A 55 -32.21 -13.29 28.87
N VAL A 56 -31.44 -12.22 28.73
CA VAL A 56 -30.63 -11.67 29.84
C VAL A 56 -31.56 -11.11 30.93
N ALA A 57 -32.63 -10.38 30.59
CA ALA A 57 -33.61 -9.92 31.59
C ALA A 57 -34.38 -11.07 32.26
N ALA A 58 -34.54 -12.23 31.60
CA ALA A 58 -35.10 -13.43 32.21
C ALA A 58 -34.10 -14.17 33.09
N CYS A 59 -32.80 -14.14 32.77
CA CYS A 59 -31.74 -14.80 33.55
C CYS A 59 -31.17 -13.93 34.69
N VAL A 60 -31.33 -12.60 34.64
CA VAL A 60 -30.83 -11.66 35.67
C VAL A 60 -31.53 -11.82 37.03
N PRO A 61 -32.85 -12.07 37.15
CA PRO A 61 -33.49 -12.41 38.41
C PRO A 61 -32.97 -13.72 39.00
N ASP A 62 -32.73 -14.74 38.18
CA ASP A 62 -32.23 -16.05 38.64
C ASP A 62 -30.78 -15.96 39.13
N ILE A 63 -29.95 -15.11 38.51
CA ILE A 63 -28.57 -14.84 38.97
C ILE A 63 -28.57 -13.98 40.24
N ALA A 64 -29.49 -13.01 40.37
CA ALA A 64 -29.62 -12.19 41.57
C ALA A 64 -30.18 -12.96 42.77
N HIS A 65 -31.12 -13.89 42.53
CA HIS A 65 -31.64 -14.80 43.56
C HIS A 65 -30.62 -15.90 43.92
N ALA A 66 -29.84 -16.42 42.96
CA ALA A 66 -28.74 -17.34 43.26
C ALA A 66 -27.60 -16.68 44.06
N ALA A 67 -27.32 -15.40 43.81
CA ALA A 67 -26.28 -14.65 44.53
C ALA A 67 -26.69 -14.25 45.97
N GLN A 68 -27.99 -14.09 46.25
CA GLN A 68 -28.48 -13.73 47.59
C GLN A 68 -28.82 -14.94 48.47
N ALA A 69 -28.95 -16.15 47.89
CA ALA A 69 -29.44 -17.34 48.59
C ALA A 69 -28.36 -18.25 49.21
N GLN A 70 -27.08 -17.85 49.29
CA GLN A 70 -26.03 -18.71 49.88
C GLN A 70 -25.32 -18.08 51.09
N PRO A 71 -25.74 -18.46 52.31
CA PRO A 71 -24.83 -18.58 53.44
C PRO A 71 -24.13 -19.95 53.39
N ALA A 72 -22.80 -19.93 53.51
CA ALA A 72 -21.92 -21.02 53.93
C ALA A 72 -22.12 -22.42 53.28
N GLY A 73 -21.26 -22.72 52.30
CA GLY A 73 -20.82 -24.10 52.05
C GLY A 73 -20.97 -24.56 50.60
N VAL A 74 -19.99 -25.38 50.18
CA VAL A 74 -19.87 -26.15 48.93
C VAL A 74 -19.11 -25.46 47.80
N ALA A 75 -17.82 -25.80 47.75
CA ALA A 75 -16.93 -25.69 46.60
C ALA A 75 -17.51 -26.46 45.39
N GLY A 76 -17.59 -25.80 44.23
CA GLY A 76 -17.93 -26.49 42.97
C GLY A 76 -18.25 -25.62 41.75
N ILE A 77 -18.67 -24.36 41.91
CA ILE A 77 -19.19 -23.56 40.77
C ILE A 77 -18.25 -22.40 40.34
N ALA A 78 -17.18 -22.12 41.10
CA ALA A 78 -16.21 -21.09 40.73
C ALA A 78 -15.36 -21.43 39.48
N ALA A 79 -15.30 -22.71 39.07
CA ALA A 79 -14.44 -23.15 37.97
C ALA A 79 -14.94 -22.78 36.56
N ASP A 80 -16.27 -22.68 36.35
CA ASP A 80 -16.83 -22.43 35.02
C ASP A 80 -16.82 -20.95 34.61
N GLY A 81 -16.94 -20.03 35.58
CA GLY A 81 -16.81 -18.58 35.33
C GLY A 81 -15.39 -18.17 34.91
N ASP A 82 -14.38 -18.80 35.52
CA ASP A 82 -12.97 -18.62 35.17
C ASP A 82 -12.63 -19.21 33.79
N ALA A 83 -13.28 -20.32 33.39
CA ALA A 83 -13.07 -20.93 32.09
C ALA A 83 -13.61 -20.07 30.92
N VAL A 84 -14.79 -19.45 31.06
CA VAL A 84 -15.35 -18.56 30.03
C VAL A 84 -14.57 -17.24 29.96
N ALA A 85 -14.14 -16.71 31.10
CA ALA A 85 -13.26 -15.52 31.14
C ALA A 85 -11.90 -15.80 30.48
N ALA A 86 -11.32 -16.98 30.74
CA ALA A 86 -10.07 -17.42 30.12
C ALA A 86 -10.22 -17.64 28.60
N GLN A 87 -11.30 -18.28 28.14
CA GLN A 87 -11.58 -18.45 26.71
C GLN A 87 -11.79 -17.12 25.99
N ARG A 88 -12.49 -16.16 26.61
CA ARG A 88 -12.67 -14.82 26.06
C ARG A 88 -11.34 -14.05 26.01
N ALA A 89 -10.52 -14.15 27.03
CA ALA A 89 -9.18 -13.55 27.05
C ALA A 89 -8.30 -14.13 25.94
N GLU A 90 -8.35 -15.44 25.71
CA GLU A 90 -7.58 -16.11 24.66
C GLU A 90 -8.06 -15.74 23.25
N ALA A 91 -9.39 -15.64 23.05
CA ALA A 91 -9.96 -15.16 21.80
C ALA A 91 -9.54 -13.73 21.48
N VAL A 92 -9.51 -12.84 22.48
CA VAL A 92 -9.05 -11.45 22.33
C VAL A 92 -7.55 -11.39 22.04
N ARG A 93 -6.71 -12.24 22.66
CA ARG A 93 -5.27 -12.31 22.35
C ARG A 93 -5.01 -12.75 20.91
N LYS A 94 -5.68 -13.81 20.44
CA LYS A 94 -5.54 -14.28 19.06
C LYS A 94 -5.93 -13.19 18.05
N LEU A 95 -7.04 -12.52 18.33
CA LEU A 95 -7.57 -11.44 17.52
C LEU A 95 -6.67 -10.19 17.54
N ALA A 96 -6.04 -9.89 18.68
CA ALA A 96 -5.01 -8.86 18.76
C ALA A 96 -3.78 -9.20 17.88
N LEU A 97 -3.30 -10.46 17.88
CA LEU A 97 -2.20 -10.87 17.00
C LEU A 97 -2.56 -10.76 15.52
N GLU A 98 -3.76 -11.19 15.13
CA GLU A 98 -4.25 -11.07 13.76
C GLU A 98 -4.34 -9.60 13.33
N THR A 99 -4.76 -8.73 14.25
CA THR A 99 -4.77 -7.27 14.01
C THR A 99 -3.36 -6.73 13.84
N VAL A 100 -2.43 -7.07 14.73
CA VAL A 100 -1.03 -6.63 14.62
C VAL A 100 -0.42 -7.10 13.30
N ALA A 101 -0.65 -8.36 12.91
CA ALA A 101 -0.18 -8.88 11.63
C ALA A 101 -0.75 -8.07 10.44
N THR A 102 -2.05 -7.77 10.48
CA THR A 102 -2.73 -6.97 9.45
C THR A 102 -2.18 -5.55 9.36
N VAL A 103 -2.03 -4.90 10.50
CA VAL A 103 -1.50 -3.55 10.64
C VAL A 103 -0.04 -3.47 10.16
N MET A 104 0.80 -4.44 10.53
CA MET A 104 2.18 -4.50 10.05
C MET A 104 2.25 -4.75 8.54
N ALA A 105 1.38 -5.60 8.00
CA ALA A 105 1.29 -5.83 6.56
C ALA A 105 0.91 -4.54 5.79
N ARG A 106 0.00 -3.74 6.35
CA ARG A 106 -0.36 -2.41 5.81
C ARG A 106 0.81 -1.42 5.88
N GLY A 107 1.59 -1.44 6.96
CA GLY A 107 2.79 -0.59 7.09
C GLY A 107 3.84 -0.93 6.03
N ARG A 108 4.16 -2.22 5.88
CA ARG A 108 5.06 -2.69 4.81
C ARG A 108 4.54 -2.37 3.42
N TRP A 109 3.24 -2.51 3.22
CA TRP A 109 2.61 -2.16 1.95
C TRP A 109 2.82 -0.68 1.57
N LEU A 110 2.73 0.25 2.53
CA LEU A 110 2.99 1.67 2.26
C LEU A 110 4.44 1.90 1.78
N GLU A 111 5.41 1.18 2.35
CA GLU A 111 6.82 1.22 1.91
C GLU A 111 6.99 0.58 0.52
N ASP A 112 6.38 -0.59 0.30
CA ASP A 112 6.48 -1.36 -0.93
C ASP A 112 5.86 -0.62 -2.14
N VAL A 113 4.82 0.20 -1.92
CA VAL A 113 4.22 1.04 -2.97
C VAL A 113 5.24 2.02 -3.55
N GLY A 114 6.22 2.45 -2.76
CA GLY A 114 7.33 3.29 -3.20
C GLY A 114 8.26 2.62 -4.22
N ASN A 115 8.25 1.28 -4.28
CA ASN A 115 9.11 0.52 -5.16
C ASN A 115 8.42 0.22 -6.50
N LEU A 116 8.73 1.00 -7.53
CA LEU A 116 8.18 0.79 -8.89
C LEU A 116 8.58 -0.55 -9.51
N ARG A 117 9.61 -1.24 -9.01
CA ARG A 117 10.02 -2.56 -9.52
C ARG A 117 9.06 -3.66 -9.12
N LEU A 118 8.28 -3.46 -8.05
CA LEU A 118 7.27 -4.42 -7.63
C LEU A 118 6.07 -4.34 -8.56
N PRO A 119 5.53 -5.47 -9.06
CA PRO A 119 4.31 -5.46 -9.85
C PRO A 119 3.10 -5.08 -8.99
N GLU A 120 2.06 -4.49 -9.59
CA GLU A 120 0.85 -4.10 -8.87
C GLU A 120 0.16 -5.29 -8.19
N ASP A 121 0.29 -6.49 -8.77
CA ASP A 121 -0.25 -7.74 -8.21
C ASP A 121 0.37 -8.11 -6.85
N ALA A 122 1.65 -7.78 -6.63
CA ALA A 122 2.32 -8.00 -5.35
C ALA A 122 1.75 -7.09 -4.24
N LEU A 123 1.14 -5.96 -4.61
CA LEU A 123 0.57 -4.98 -3.69
C LEU A 123 -0.88 -5.32 -3.28
N ILE A 124 -1.49 -6.39 -3.79
CA ILE A 124 -2.91 -6.69 -3.52
C ILE A 124 -3.12 -7.21 -2.09
N SER A 125 -2.13 -7.95 -1.55
CA SER A 125 -2.21 -8.62 -0.24
C SER A 125 -2.27 -7.65 0.94
N GLY A 126 -1.51 -6.56 0.90
CA GLY A 126 -1.46 -5.56 1.98
C GLY A 126 -2.67 -4.61 2.04
N ARG A 127 -3.39 -4.44 0.92
CA ARG A 127 -4.53 -3.52 0.83
C ARG A 127 -5.85 -4.11 1.31
N ARG A 128 -6.06 -5.42 1.13
CA ARG A 128 -7.32 -6.10 1.43
C ARG A 128 -7.18 -7.05 2.62
N ALA A 129 -7.26 -6.52 3.82
CA ALA A 129 -7.72 -7.32 4.95
C ALA A 129 -9.24 -7.54 4.75
N GLY A 130 -9.61 -8.67 4.16
CA GLY A 130 -11.00 -8.98 3.84
C GLY A 130 -11.80 -9.33 5.10
N GLY A 131 -13.00 -8.74 5.24
CA GLY A 131 -13.98 -9.07 6.28
C GLY A 131 -14.27 -7.91 7.24
N ALA A 132 -15.41 -7.98 7.93
CA ALA A 132 -15.67 -7.10 9.07
C ALA A 132 -14.64 -7.42 10.15
N ASP A 133 -13.79 -6.46 10.51
CA ASP A 133 -12.73 -6.68 11.48
C ASP A 133 -13.34 -7.08 12.83
N PRO A 134 -13.06 -8.28 13.35
CA PRO A 134 -13.69 -8.78 14.55
C PRO A 134 -13.32 -7.97 15.80
N LEU A 135 -12.30 -7.10 15.75
CA LEU A 135 -12.05 -6.08 16.79
C LEU A 135 -13.22 -5.12 16.98
N LEU A 136 -13.95 -4.80 15.91
CA LEU A 136 -15.06 -3.84 15.96
C LEU A 136 -16.25 -4.36 16.78
N VAL A 137 -16.29 -5.66 17.09
CA VAL A 137 -17.39 -6.31 17.83
C VAL A 137 -17.01 -6.60 19.28
N VAL A 138 -15.74 -6.92 19.54
CA VAL A 138 -15.31 -7.49 20.83
C VAL A 138 -14.46 -6.52 21.67
N ALA A 139 -13.80 -5.54 21.04
CA ALA A 139 -12.81 -4.71 21.72
C ALA A 139 -13.42 -3.53 22.49
N PRO A 140 -12.72 -3.04 23.54
CA PRO A 140 -13.08 -1.80 24.21
C PRO A 140 -13.12 -0.61 23.26
N GLN A 141 -14.05 0.33 23.50
CA GLN A 141 -14.23 1.55 22.70
C GLN A 141 -12.93 2.31 22.36
N PRO A 142 -11.96 2.53 23.28
CA PRO A 142 -10.72 3.24 22.92
C PRO A 142 -9.86 2.48 21.90
N VAL A 143 -9.83 1.14 21.95
CA VAL A 143 -9.09 0.30 21.01
C VAL A 143 -9.71 0.39 19.62
N VAL A 144 -11.05 0.36 19.57
CA VAL A 144 -11.81 0.53 18.32
C VAL A 144 -11.54 1.90 17.71
N GLN A 145 -11.51 2.97 18.50
CA GLN A 145 -11.23 4.32 18.01
C GLN A 145 -9.80 4.43 17.47
N ALA A 146 -8.80 3.98 18.21
CA ALA A 146 -7.40 4.00 17.77
C ALA A 146 -7.20 3.19 16.47
N TYR A 147 -7.87 2.03 16.35
CA TYR A 147 -7.85 1.24 15.12
C TYR A 147 -8.49 1.95 13.93
N LEU A 148 -9.67 2.55 14.12
CA LEU A 148 -10.37 3.27 13.05
C LEU A 148 -9.61 4.52 12.58
N ASP A 149 -8.95 5.24 13.49
CA ASP A 149 -8.14 6.39 13.14
C ASP A 149 -6.89 5.98 12.36
N ALA A 150 -6.21 4.91 12.78
CA ALA A 150 -5.13 4.33 12.00
C ALA A 150 -5.59 3.83 10.63
N GLN A 151 -6.77 3.22 10.54
CA GLN A 151 -7.35 2.76 9.28
C GLN A 151 -7.63 3.92 8.32
N ARG A 152 -8.20 5.04 8.81
CA ARG A 152 -8.43 6.24 8.00
C ARG A 152 -7.12 6.81 7.46
N THR A 153 -6.12 6.96 8.34
CA THR A 153 -4.79 7.44 7.93
C THR A 153 -4.17 6.52 6.87
N PHE A 154 -4.28 5.20 7.04
CA PHE A 154 -3.83 4.25 6.01
C PHE A 154 -4.57 4.45 4.69
N ASP A 155 -5.90 4.51 4.69
CA ASP A 155 -6.69 4.62 3.46
C ASP A 155 -6.42 5.93 2.71
N ASP A 156 -6.24 7.04 3.44
CA ASP A 156 -5.89 8.34 2.88
C ASP A 156 -4.51 8.33 2.23
N GLU A 157 -3.48 7.85 2.95
CA GLU A 157 -2.12 7.79 2.42
C GLU A 157 -2.00 6.75 1.29
N ALA A 158 -2.69 5.62 1.39
CA ALA A 158 -2.73 4.60 0.34
C ALA A 158 -3.30 5.15 -0.98
N THR A 159 -4.35 5.98 -0.90
CA THR A 159 -4.97 6.60 -2.08
C THR A 159 -4.04 7.63 -2.71
N ARG A 160 -3.37 8.44 -1.89
CA ARG A 160 -2.37 9.43 -2.35
C ARG A 160 -1.19 8.75 -3.04
N LEU A 161 -0.60 7.74 -2.40
CA LEU A 161 0.52 6.99 -2.97
C LEU A 161 0.15 6.25 -4.25
N GLN A 162 -1.05 5.67 -4.34
CA GLN A 162 -1.52 5.06 -5.59
C GLN A 162 -1.63 6.08 -6.72
N THR A 163 -2.06 7.30 -6.42
CA THR A 163 -2.14 8.37 -7.42
C THR A 163 -0.75 8.74 -7.93
N HIS A 164 0.21 8.95 -7.01
CA HIS A 164 1.61 9.22 -7.38
C HIS A 164 2.24 8.07 -8.16
N ARG A 165 1.98 6.83 -7.75
CA ARG A 165 2.50 5.64 -8.42
C ARG A 165 1.98 5.51 -9.85
N ARG A 166 0.68 5.77 -10.09
CA ARG A 166 0.10 5.76 -11.45
C ARG A 166 0.74 6.81 -12.34
N GLU A 167 1.00 7.99 -11.80
CA GLU A 167 1.67 9.05 -12.57
C GLU A 167 3.12 8.68 -12.90
N ALA A 168 3.87 8.14 -11.93
CA ALA A 168 5.24 7.69 -12.17
C ALA A 168 5.29 6.54 -13.21
N LEU A 169 4.34 5.60 -13.16
CA LEU A 169 4.22 4.53 -14.15
C LEU A 169 3.89 5.10 -15.54
N ARG A 170 2.95 6.04 -15.62
CA ARG A 170 2.60 6.72 -16.88
C ARG A 170 3.81 7.41 -17.51
N LEU A 171 4.61 8.13 -16.72
CA LEU A 171 5.82 8.79 -17.23
C LEU A 171 6.85 7.77 -17.72
N ASN A 172 6.98 6.63 -17.03
CA ASN A 172 7.87 5.55 -17.45
C ASN A 172 7.41 4.90 -18.76
N ASP A 173 6.10 4.71 -18.95
CA ASP A 173 5.53 4.19 -20.20
C ASP A 173 5.82 5.12 -21.38
N VAL A 174 5.61 6.44 -21.20
CA VAL A 174 5.95 7.45 -22.23
C VAL A 174 7.45 7.41 -22.56
N LEU A 175 8.32 7.24 -21.55
CA LEU A 175 9.76 7.13 -21.78
C LEU A 175 10.12 5.86 -22.54
N GLN A 176 9.44 4.74 -22.27
CA GLN A 176 9.62 3.49 -22.98
C GLN A 176 9.16 3.58 -24.44
N ASP A 177 8.02 4.24 -24.70
CA ASP A 177 7.55 4.51 -26.06
C ASP A 177 8.56 5.37 -26.83
N LEU A 178 9.11 6.41 -26.21
CA LEU A 178 10.12 7.27 -26.81
C LEU A 178 11.45 6.53 -27.07
N ASN A 179 11.86 5.63 -26.17
CA ASN A 179 13.01 4.75 -26.41
C ASN A 179 12.77 3.80 -27.60
N THR A 180 11.54 3.33 -27.78
CA THR A 180 11.15 2.47 -28.91
C THR A 180 11.17 3.25 -30.21
N GLU A 181 10.70 4.50 -30.21
CA GLU A 181 10.81 5.41 -31.35
C GLU A 181 12.28 5.69 -31.70
N ALA A 182 13.13 5.95 -30.71
CA ALA A 182 14.56 6.17 -30.91
C ALA A 182 15.21 4.97 -31.64
N ALA A 183 14.96 3.75 -31.17
CA ALA A 183 15.47 2.54 -31.80
C ALA A 183 14.96 2.37 -33.25
N ARG A 184 13.71 2.77 -33.51
CA ARG A 184 13.17 2.78 -34.87
C ARG A 184 13.88 3.79 -35.76
N VAL A 185 14.10 5.01 -35.28
CA VAL A 185 14.83 6.06 -36.02
C VAL A 185 16.25 5.60 -36.31
N GLU A 186 16.96 5.04 -35.35
CA GLU A 186 18.30 4.45 -35.53
C GLU A 186 18.31 3.37 -36.62
N HIS A 187 17.33 2.46 -36.59
CA HIS A 187 17.19 1.41 -37.60
C HIS A 187 16.91 1.99 -39.00
N GLU A 188 16.01 2.98 -39.10
CA GLU A 188 15.72 3.66 -40.36
C GLU A 188 16.94 4.41 -40.89
N THR A 189 17.72 5.08 -40.04
CA THR A 189 18.97 5.77 -40.40
C THR A 189 19.99 4.78 -40.93
N ALA A 190 20.23 3.66 -40.25
CA ALA A 190 21.12 2.59 -40.73
C ALA A 190 20.66 2.05 -42.09
N SER A 191 19.35 1.87 -42.29
CA SER A 191 18.81 1.41 -43.56
C SER A 191 19.05 2.40 -44.71
N ILE A 192 19.00 3.71 -44.44
CA ILE A 192 19.28 4.76 -45.42
C ILE A 192 20.76 4.77 -45.78
N VAL A 193 21.66 4.61 -44.81
CA VAL A 193 23.10 4.51 -45.05
C VAL A 193 23.41 3.33 -45.99
N MET A 194 22.84 2.15 -45.72
CA MET A 194 22.99 0.98 -46.60
C MET A 194 22.45 1.24 -48.02
N ARG A 195 21.31 1.94 -48.15
CA ARG A 195 20.76 2.32 -49.46
C ARG A 195 21.65 3.34 -50.17
N PHE A 196 22.26 4.28 -49.47
CA PHE A 196 23.24 5.20 -50.05
C PHE A 196 24.45 4.48 -50.61
N GLU A 197 24.99 3.51 -49.88
CA GLU A 197 26.12 2.69 -50.34
C GLU A 197 25.77 1.94 -51.63
N GLN A 198 24.57 1.35 -51.70
CA GLN A 198 24.06 0.68 -52.91
C GLN A 198 23.93 1.64 -54.08
N VAL A 199 23.37 2.84 -53.85
CA VAL A 199 23.23 3.87 -54.89
C VAL A 199 24.58 4.34 -55.40
N ASN A 200 25.55 4.55 -54.50
CA ASN A 200 26.90 4.92 -54.89
C ASN A 200 27.59 3.82 -55.72
N ALA A 201 27.38 2.55 -55.38
CA ALA A 201 27.88 1.43 -56.16
C ALA A 201 27.24 1.35 -57.56
N GLN A 202 25.94 1.66 -57.69
CA GLN A 202 25.24 1.70 -58.98
C GLN A 202 25.63 2.91 -59.83
N ALA A 203 25.86 4.07 -59.22
CA ALA A 203 26.35 5.25 -59.90
C ALA A 203 27.75 5.00 -60.49
N ALA A 204 28.62 4.26 -59.79
CA ALA A 204 29.91 3.82 -60.31
C ALA A 204 29.81 2.89 -61.54
N GLN A 205 28.64 2.26 -61.75
CA GLN A 205 28.33 1.42 -62.91
C GLN A 205 27.66 2.20 -64.07
N GLY A 206 27.52 3.53 -63.94
CA GLY A 206 26.98 4.40 -64.99
C GLY A 206 25.45 4.59 -64.97
N VAL A 207 24.77 4.19 -63.90
CA VAL A 207 23.32 4.42 -63.73
C VAL A 207 23.07 5.81 -63.15
N GLU A 208 22.19 6.62 -63.77
CA GLU A 208 21.79 7.93 -63.24
C GLU A 208 20.94 7.79 -61.98
N ALA A 209 21.51 8.15 -60.83
CA ALA A 209 20.86 8.00 -59.52
C ALA A 209 20.42 9.32 -58.86
N GLY A 210 20.50 10.44 -59.57
CA GLY A 210 20.43 11.79 -58.98
C GLY A 210 19.19 12.07 -58.12
N ASP A 211 18.00 11.67 -58.57
CA ASP A 211 16.74 11.95 -57.84
C ASP A 211 16.57 11.06 -56.61
N TYR A 212 16.92 9.77 -56.71
CA TYR A 212 16.86 8.85 -55.57
C TYR A 212 17.91 9.20 -54.52
N GLN A 213 19.12 9.61 -54.94
CA GLN A 213 20.15 10.10 -54.02
C GLN A 213 19.69 11.38 -53.29
N ARG A 214 19.06 12.33 -53.99
CA ARG A 214 18.48 13.53 -53.35
C ARG A 214 17.40 13.16 -52.34
N PHE A 215 16.52 12.21 -52.66
CA PHE A 215 15.51 11.70 -51.74
C PHE A 215 16.14 11.09 -50.46
N LEU A 216 17.18 10.26 -50.60
CA LEU A 216 17.88 9.68 -49.46
C LEU A 216 18.55 10.76 -48.58
N ILE A 217 19.10 11.84 -49.18
CA ILE A 217 19.69 12.96 -48.44
C ILE A 217 18.61 13.68 -47.63
N GLN A 218 17.47 13.97 -48.25
CA GLN A 218 16.35 14.62 -47.57
C GLN A 218 15.85 13.76 -46.40
N LYS A 219 15.66 12.46 -46.61
CA LYS A 219 15.20 11.55 -45.56
C LYS A 219 16.23 11.43 -44.43
N TYR A 220 17.52 11.32 -44.74
CA TYR A 220 18.60 11.29 -43.74
C TYR A 220 18.61 12.55 -42.88
N ASN A 221 18.50 13.74 -43.49
CA ASN A 221 18.45 15.00 -42.76
C ASN A 221 17.21 15.10 -41.86
N GLN A 222 16.05 14.62 -42.33
CA GLN A 222 14.83 14.56 -41.52
C GLN A 222 14.99 13.64 -40.31
N LEU A 223 15.55 12.44 -40.50
CA LEU A 223 15.81 11.52 -39.40
C LEU A 223 16.84 12.09 -38.42
N GLY A 224 17.91 12.74 -38.89
CA GLY A 224 18.91 13.37 -38.02
C GLY A 224 18.35 14.55 -37.21
N GLN A 225 17.34 15.25 -37.72
CA GLN A 225 16.62 16.26 -36.94
C GLN A 225 15.73 15.60 -35.88
N ARG A 226 14.96 14.56 -36.26
CA ARG A 226 14.10 13.82 -35.31
C ARG A 226 14.92 13.13 -34.22
N GLU A 227 16.10 12.60 -34.54
CA GLU A 227 17.01 11.99 -33.58
C GLU A 227 17.45 12.99 -32.49
N LYS A 228 17.76 14.24 -32.88
CA LYS A 228 18.11 15.30 -31.92
C LYS A 228 16.93 15.68 -31.03
N GLU A 229 15.73 15.78 -31.60
CA GLU A 229 14.49 16.05 -30.84
C GLU A 229 14.21 14.94 -29.84
N ILE A 230 14.25 13.68 -30.28
CA ILE A 230 14.09 12.51 -29.40
C ILE A 230 15.16 12.51 -28.30
N ALA A 231 16.42 12.84 -28.60
CA ALA A 231 17.47 12.90 -27.58
C ALA A 231 17.19 13.97 -26.51
N GLN A 232 16.68 15.14 -26.89
CA GLN A 232 16.27 16.20 -25.96
C GLN A 232 15.06 15.76 -25.12
N GLU A 233 14.00 15.28 -25.78
CA GLU A 233 12.79 14.77 -25.11
C GLU A 233 13.13 13.64 -24.11
N ARG A 234 14.04 12.72 -24.48
CA ARG A 234 14.50 11.64 -23.60
C ARG A 234 15.22 12.16 -22.36
N GLN A 235 16.06 13.18 -22.52
CA GLN A 235 16.79 13.76 -21.39
C GLN A 235 15.84 14.42 -20.40
N GLU A 236 14.89 15.21 -20.89
CA GLU A 236 13.89 15.89 -20.07
C GLU A 236 12.96 14.89 -19.37
N LEU A 237 12.44 13.93 -20.11
CA LEU A 237 11.52 12.93 -19.58
C LEU A 237 12.22 11.97 -18.60
N ALA A 238 13.47 11.59 -18.86
CA ALA A 238 14.25 10.79 -17.91
C ALA A 238 14.52 11.55 -16.59
N ALA A 239 14.70 12.87 -16.64
CA ALA A 239 14.80 13.68 -15.42
C ALA A 239 13.47 13.70 -14.65
N GLN A 240 12.34 13.90 -15.33
CA GLN A 240 11.01 13.86 -14.72
C GLN A 240 10.66 12.48 -14.12
N VAL A 241 11.02 11.39 -14.81
CA VAL A 241 10.85 10.03 -14.29
C VAL A 241 11.66 9.83 -13.02
N ARG A 242 12.92 10.27 -12.98
CA ARG A 242 13.74 10.20 -11.75
C ARG A 242 13.12 10.99 -10.61
N GLU A 243 12.77 12.25 -10.84
CA GLU A 243 12.16 13.11 -9.83
C GLU A 243 10.84 12.52 -9.30
N SER A 244 9.96 12.03 -10.18
CA SER A 244 8.70 11.42 -9.77
C SER A 244 8.89 10.10 -8.99
N THR A 245 9.92 9.31 -9.34
CA THR A 245 10.24 8.06 -8.65
C THR A 245 10.84 8.33 -7.26
N ASP A 246 11.72 9.31 -7.16
CA ASP A 246 12.32 9.73 -5.89
C ASP A 246 11.27 10.33 -4.96
N ALA A 247 10.40 11.21 -5.50
CA ALA A 247 9.27 11.76 -4.75
C ALA A 247 8.29 10.67 -4.28
N LEU A 248 8.02 9.66 -5.11
CA LEU A 248 7.18 8.52 -4.71
C LEU A 248 7.81 7.73 -3.56
N ALA A 249 9.12 7.46 -3.62
CA ALA A 249 9.84 6.74 -2.57
C ALA A 249 9.86 7.53 -1.25
N GLU A 250 10.08 8.84 -1.31
CA GLU A 250 10.04 9.73 -0.16
C GLU A 250 8.63 9.79 0.45
N HIS A 251 7.60 9.99 -0.37
CA HIS A 251 6.21 10.01 0.09
C HIS A 251 5.81 8.67 0.71
N ALA A 252 6.23 7.54 0.13
CA ALA A 252 5.98 6.20 0.67
C ALA A 252 6.59 6.04 2.07
N HIS A 253 7.84 6.48 2.24
CA HIS A 253 8.52 6.44 3.53
C HIS A 253 7.85 7.33 4.57
N VAL A 254 7.52 8.58 4.22
CA VAL A 254 6.82 9.53 5.10
C VAL A 254 5.44 9.00 5.50
N ALA A 255 4.69 8.43 4.55
CA ALA A 255 3.39 7.82 4.81
C ALA A 255 3.49 6.62 5.76
N ALA A 256 4.46 5.74 5.56
CA ALA A 256 4.72 4.60 6.45
C ALA A 256 5.06 5.06 7.88
N GLN A 257 5.91 6.10 8.02
CA GLN A 257 6.21 6.69 9.33
C GLN A 257 4.97 7.29 9.99
N ARG A 258 4.15 8.02 9.24
CA ARG A 258 2.92 8.65 9.75
C ARG A 258 1.89 7.62 10.18
N TYR A 259 1.73 6.56 9.41
CA TYR A 259 0.89 5.42 9.78
C TYR A 259 1.40 4.75 11.05
N THR A 260 2.72 4.49 11.13
CA THR A 260 3.37 3.94 12.33
C THR A 260 3.12 4.80 13.57
N ARG A 261 3.24 6.12 13.48
CA ARG A 261 2.90 7.04 14.59
C ARG A 261 1.44 6.94 15.02
N THR A 262 0.53 6.82 14.06
CA THR A 262 -0.92 6.72 14.33
C THR A 262 -1.29 5.39 14.98
N LEU A 263 -0.48 4.34 14.79
CA LEU A 263 -0.66 3.02 15.38
C LEU A 263 -0.18 2.91 16.82
N THR A 264 0.69 3.80 17.28
CA THR A 264 1.24 3.81 18.65
C THR A 264 0.17 3.66 19.73
N PRO A 265 -0.94 4.45 19.75
CA PRO A 265 -1.97 4.30 20.76
C PRO A 265 -2.66 2.93 20.71
N LEU A 266 -2.88 2.36 19.52
CA LEU A 266 -3.46 1.03 19.36
C LEU A 266 -2.53 -0.03 19.98
N MET A 267 -1.24 0.03 19.66
CA MET A 267 -0.25 -0.94 20.15
C MET A 267 -0.05 -0.87 21.66
N GLN A 268 -0.06 0.34 22.24
CA GLN A 268 -0.01 0.54 23.70
C GLN A 268 -1.25 -0.03 24.40
N GLN A 269 -2.45 0.16 23.83
CA GLN A 269 -3.69 -0.35 24.41
C GLN A 269 -3.80 -1.88 24.28
N LEU A 270 -3.37 -2.45 23.15
CA LEU A 270 -3.29 -3.91 22.98
C LEU A 270 -2.28 -4.54 23.93
N ARG A 271 -1.13 -3.88 24.17
CA ARG A 271 -0.16 -4.30 25.19
C ARG A 271 -0.75 -4.27 26.60
N ALA A 272 -1.41 -3.16 26.97
CA ALA A 272 -2.01 -3.01 28.29
C ALA A 272 -3.13 -4.04 28.53
N ALA A 273 -3.92 -4.36 27.51
CA ALA A 273 -4.96 -5.38 27.56
C ALA A 273 -4.41 -6.81 27.69
N TRP A 274 -3.13 -7.04 27.39
CA TRP A 274 -2.47 -8.34 27.53
C TRP A 274 -2.13 -8.72 28.97
N GLY A 275 -2.06 -7.74 29.88
CA GLY A 275 -1.72 -7.93 31.30
C GLY A 275 -0.20 -7.99 31.57
N HIS A 276 0.19 -8.12 32.84
CA HIS A 276 1.59 -8.11 33.32
C HIS A 276 2.36 -9.43 33.09
N GLY A 277 1.91 -10.28 32.17
CA GLY A 277 2.66 -11.50 31.76
C GLY A 277 3.61 -11.20 30.59
N ASP A 278 4.31 -12.23 30.10
CA ASP A 278 5.16 -12.16 28.89
C ASP A 278 4.33 -11.69 27.68
N SER A 279 4.27 -10.36 27.49
CA SER A 279 3.71 -9.78 26.28
C SER A 279 4.58 -10.25 25.12
N PRO A 280 4.01 -10.64 23.97
CA PRO A 280 4.80 -11.03 22.82
C PRO A 280 5.86 -9.97 22.48
N GLU A 281 7.11 -10.40 22.27
CA GLU A 281 8.24 -9.51 21.95
C GLU A 281 7.95 -8.56 20.79
N VAL A 282 7.00 -8.92 19.92
CA VAL A 282 6.50 -8.10 18.80
C VAL A 282 6.00 -6.72 19.24
N PHE A 283 5.36 -6.59 20.41
CA PHE A 283 4.90 -5.30 20.91
C PHE A 283 6.06 -4.41 21.38
N ASP A 284 7.04 -5.01 22.07
CA ASP A 284 8.22 -4.30 22.57
C ASP A 284 9.17 -3.86 21.46
N THR A 285 9.43 -4.77 20.51
CA THR A 285 10.26 -4.49 19.34
C THR A 285 9.63 -3.40 18.47
N TRP A 286 8.32 -3.43 18.27
CA TRP A 286 7.62 -2.43 17.48
C TRP A 286 7.56 -1.06 18.19
N LEU A 287 7.22 -1.01 19.49
CA LEU A 287 7.16 0.25 20.25
C LEU A 287 8.54 0.93 20.37
N ARG A 288 9.62 0.15 20.45
CA ARG A 288 11.00 0.67 20.46
C ARG A 288 11.45 1.20 19.09
N GLY A 289 10.86 0.69 18.00
CA GLY A 289 11.11 1.14 16.63
C GLY A 289 10.19 2.29 16.17
N ALA A 290 9.17 2.66 16.94
CA ALA A 290 8.29 3.77 16.61
C ALA A 290 9.05 5.12 16.75
N PRO A 291 8.88 6.05 15.80
CA PRO A 291 9.71 7.27 15.70
C PRO A 291 9.55 8.25 16.88
N ASP A 292 8.56 8.06 17.75
CA ASP A 292 8.33 8.88 18.95
C ASP A 292 8.47 8.08 20.26
N GLY A 293 9.29 7.01 20.27
CA GLY A 293 9.60 6.26 21.48
C GLY A 293 10.09 7.18 22.59
N HIS A 294 9.26 7.39 23.62
CA HIS A 294 9.65 8.10 24.84
C HIS A 294 10.92 7.48 25.42
N PRO A 295 11.86 8.29 25.93
CA PRO A 295 13.11 7.78 26.49
C PRO A 295 12.79 6.84 27.65
N ALA A 296 13.48 5.70 27.65
CA ALA A 296 13.49 4.78 28.76
C ALA A 296 13.63 5.56 30.06
N GLN A 297 12.64 5.41 30.93
CA GLN A 297 12.66 5.95 32.26
C GLN A 297 13.83 5.29 33.00
N ASP A 298 14.72 6.17 33.44
CA ASP A 298 15.83 5.98 34.35
C ASP A 298 15.40 5.16 35.58
N ASP A 299 15.86 3.92 35.67
CA ASP A 299 16.07 3.23 36.95
C ASP A 299 17.59 3.09 37.14
N SER A 300 18.16 4.18 37.64
CA SER A 300 19.41 4.17 38.39
C SER A 300 19.35 3.15 39.54
N GLN A 301 20.15 2.09 39.49
CA GLN A 301 21.12 1.74 40.53
C GLN A 301 21.82 0.38 40.30
N VAL A 302 23.08 0.32 40.73
CA VAL A 302 23.99 -0.84 40.80
C VAL A 302 24.81 -1.13 39.55
N GLN A 303 25.81 -0.28 39.26
CA GLN A 303 27.19 -0.61 39.65
C GLN A 303 28.14 0.57 39.44
N ASN A 304 28.25 1.36 40.50
CA ASN A 304 29.46 2.14 40.75
C ASN A 304 30.58 1.16 41.11
N LYS A 305 31.45 0.84 40.15
CA LYS A 305 32.83 0.44 40.47
C LYS A 305 33.79 1.04 39.44
N ALA A 306 34.18 2.27 39.75
CA ALA A 306 35.51 2.80 39.59
C ALA A 306 36.38 2.17 38.48
N SER A 307 36.50 2.88 37.36
CA SER A 307 37.85 3.32 36.99
C SER A 307 37.77 4.71 36.39
N SER A 308 38.19 5.65 37.23
CA SER A 308 38.43 7.04 36.94
C SER A 308 39.63 7.17 35.99
N ARG A 309 39.56 8.18 35.12
CA ARG A 309 40.64 8.88 34.41
C ARG A 309 41.29 8.16 33.24
N ASP A 310 41.66 8.83 32.15
CA ASP A 310 41.39 10.14 31.53
C ASP A 310 42.38 10.13 30.35
N HIS A 311 41.99 10.57 29.16
CA HIS A 311 42.72 11.63 28.44
C HIS A 311 42.17 11.83 27.02
N TYR A 312 41.88 13.11 26.79
CA TYR A 312 41.51 13.77 25.56
C TYR A 312 42.54 13.55 24.43
N LEU A 313 42.06 13.53 23.17
CA LEU A 313 42.37 14.57 22.17
C LEU A 313 41.76 14.23 20.78
N SER A 314 41.20 15.25 20.15
CA SER A 314 40.93 15.42 18.71
C SER A 314 41.07 16.93 18.43
N PRO A 315 41.18 17.40 17.17
CA PRO A 315 41.98 16.95 16.02
C PRO A 315 42.64 18.17 15.26
N ARG A 316 43.14 17.95 14.01
CA ARG A 316 43.65 18.89 12.96
C ARG A 316 45.18 19.09 12.91
N GLN A 317 45.86 19.26 11.77
CA GLN A 317 45.58 19.30 10.32
C GLN A 317 46.92 19.07 9.57
N PRO A 318 46.92 18.76 8.26
CA PRO A 318 48.13 18.48 7.48
C PRO A 318 48.81 19.75 6.92
N GLY A 319 50.13 19.81 7.14
CA GLY A 319 51.20 20.46 6.37
C GLY A 319 50.92 21.70 5.50
N GLU A 320 51.49 22.83 5.93
CA GLU A 320 51.83 23.97 5.08
C GLU A 320 53.07 23.67 4.20
N GLN A 321 52.98 24.09 2.92
CA GLN A 321 53.94 24.84 2.09
C GLN A 321 55.45 24.49 2.18
N THR A 322 56.19 24.35 1.09
CA THR A 322 56.65 25.51 0.28
C THR A 322 57.19 25.14 -1.11
N VAL A 323 57.09 26.13 -1.97
CA VAL A 323 57.65 26.30 -3.31
C VAL A 323 59.19 26.36 -3.28
N ALA A 324 59.84 25.70 -4.24
CA ALA A 324 61.00 26.16 -5.00
C ALA A 324 61.13 25.33 -6.28
#